data_AF-A0A2H6GWF6-F1
#
_entry.id   AF-A0A2H6GWF6-F1
#
_cell.length_a   1.000
_cell.length_b   1.000
_cell.length_c   1.000
_cell.angle_alpha   90.00
_cell.angle_beta   90.00
_cell.angle_gamma   90.00
#
_symmetry.space_group_name_H-M   'P 1'
#
loop_
_entity.id
_entity.type
_entity.pdbx_description
1 polymer ?
#
loop_
_entity_poly.entity_id
_entity_poly.type
_entity_poly.pdbx_seq_one_letter_code
_entity_poly.pdbx_strand_id
1 'polypeptide(L)'
;MKQPEAAVINVSSALGIVPKESAPVYCATKAAIHSFSKSLRYQLEKTPVKVFEIIPSLVDTDMTRGRGKGKISPETLAKEVIKGLKKDNYEIRVGLVKILFLVNRVLPSLAERVIRNG
;
A
#
# COMPACT_ATOMS: atom_id res chain seq x y z
N MET A 1 12.29 26.17 -3.91
CA MET A 1 10.87 25.75 -3.85
C MET A 1 10.08 26.81 -3.10
N LYS A 2 8.80 27.06 -3.45
CA LYS A 2 7.98 28.13 -2.85
C LYS A 2 7.28 27.76 -1.54
N GLN A 3 7.10 26.46 -1.28
CA GLN A 3 6.45 25.96 -0.05
C GLN A 3 7.48 25.29 0.87
N PRO A 4 7.36 25.46 2.20
CA PRO A 4 8.31 24.90 3.17
C PRO A 4 8.19 23.38 3.33
N GLU A 5 7.04 22.80 3.02
CA GLU A 5 6.78 21.35 3.04
C GLU A 5 5.83 20.98 1.91
N ALA A 6 6.04 19.82 1.28
CA ALA A 6 5.15 19.25 0.28
C ALA A 6 5.17 17.72 0.36
N ALA A 7 4.11 17.07 -0.14
CA ALA A 7 4.02 15.61 -0.15
C ALA A 7 3.45 15.07 -1.47
N VAL A 8 4.07 13.99 -1.98
CA VAL A 8 3.49 13.11 -3.00
C VAL A 8 3.01 11.84 -2.30
N ILE A 9 1.75 11.48 -2.49
CA ILE A 9 1.14 10.31 -1.84
C ILE A 9 0.63 9.35 -2.92
N ASN A 10 1.35 8.25 -3.10
CA ASN A 10 0.96 7.21 -4.05
C ASN A 10 0.12 6.13 -3.35
N VAL A 11 -0.93 5.64 -4.03
CA VAL A 11 -1.78 4.56 -3.52
C VAL A 11 -1.49 3.26 -4.27
N SER A 12 -0.79 2.34 -3.60
CA SER A 12 -0.49 1.01 -4.12
C SER A 12 -1.51 -0.02 -3.63
N SER A 13 -1.07 -1.25 -3.33
CA SER A 13 -1.87 -2.33 -2.78
C SER A 13 -0.96 -3.40 -2.20
N ALA A 14 -1.44 -4.15 -1.21
CA ALA A 14 -0.79 -5.39 -0.79
C ALA A 14 -0.55 -6.38 -1.95
N LEU A 15 -1.39 -6.32 -2.99
CA LEU A 15 -1.23 -7.15 -4.19
C LEU A 15 -0.03 -6.75 -5.07
N GLY A 16 0.58 -5.59 -4.84
CA GLY A 16 1.86 -5.23 -5.45
C GLY A 16 3.06 -5.95 -4.83
N ILE A 17 2.83 -6.74 -3.76
CA ILE A 17 3.88 -7.40 -2.98
C ILE A 17 3.63 -8.90 -2.91
N VAL A 18 2.38 -9.29 -2.65
CA VAL A 18 1.95 -10.69 -2.73
C VAL A 18 0.86 -10.78 -3.81
N PRO A 19 1.20 -11.22 -5.02
CA PRO A 19 0.28 -11.17 -6.16
C PRO A 19 -0.83 -12.22 -6.05
N LYS A 20 -1.98 -11.91 -6.67
CA LYS A 20 -3.13 -12.80 -6.79
C LYS A 20 -3.31 -13.25 -8.24
N GLU A 21 -3.73 -14.50 -8.43
CA GLU A 21 -3.90 -15.12 -9.75
C GLU A 21 -4.91 -14.38 -10.63
N SER A 22 -6.05 -13.97 -10.06
CA SER A 22 -7.16 -13.39 -10.83
C SER A 22 -6.90 -11.98 -11.37
N ALA A 23 -5.77 -11.34 -11.04
CA ALA A 23 -5.57 -9.92 -11.32
C ALA A 23 -4.10 -9.56 -11.66
N PRO A 24 -3.47 -10.23 -12.65
CA PRO A 24 -2.03 -10.11 -12.90
C PRO A 24 -1.59 -8.69 -13.30
N VAL A 25 -2.35 -8.02 -14.17
CA VAL A 25 -2.04 -6.64 -14.60
C VAL A 25 -2.18 -5.65 -13.42
N TYR A 26 -3.20 -5.83 -12.58
CA TYR A 26 -3.37 -5.00 -11.39
C TYR A 26 -2.20 -5.21 -10.41
N CYS A 27 -1.80 -6.46 -10.16
CA CYS A 27 -0.65 -6.75 -9.29
C CYS A 27 0.64 -6.12 -9.83
N ALA A 28 0.92 -6.27 -11.13
CA ALA A 28 2.10 -5.70 -11.78
C ALA A 28 2.14 -4.16 -11.68
N THR A 29 1.03 -3.49 -11.97
CA THR A 29 0.95 -2.02 -11.89
C THR A 29 1.11 -1.52 -10.45
N LYS A 30 0.53 -2.20 -9.46
CA LYS A 30 0.70 -1.84 -8.05
C LYS A 30 2.13 -2.12 -7.54
N ALA A 31 2.80 -3.16 -8.04
CA ALA A 31 4.23 -3.39 -7.79
C ALA A 31 5.12 -2.29 -8.41
N ALA A 32 4.78 -1.85 -9.63
CA ALA A 32 5.49 -0.74 -10.28
C ALA A 32 5.38 0.55 -9.46
N ILE A 33 4.21 0.86 -8.89
CA ILE A 33 4.02 2.02 -8.00
C ILE A 33 4.90 1.91 -6.74
N HIS A 34 5.05 0.71 -6.16
CA HIS A 34 5.93 0.51 -5.01
C HIS A 34 7.38 0.87 -5.33
N SER A 35 7.90 0.32 -6.43
CA SER A 35 9.26 0.60 -6.91
C SER A 35 9.45 2.09 -7.26
N PHE A 36 8.50 2.67 -8.01
CA PHE A 36 8.51 4.07 -8.38
C PHE A 36 8.53 5.00 -7.15
N SER A 37 7.70 4.72 -6.15
CA SER A 37 7.62 5.53 -4.92
C SER A 37 8.94 5.54 -4.16
N LYS A 38 9.64 4.40 -4.10
CA LYS A 38 10.98 4.30 -3.51
C LYS A 38 12.01 5.11 -4.28
N SER A 39 12.10 4.90 -5.59
CA SER A 39 13.06 5.60 -6.43
C SER A 39 12.84 7.12 -6.42
N LEU A 40 11.59 7.57 -6.50
CA LEU A 40 11.25 9.00 -6.44
C LEU A 40 11.60 9.59 -5.07
N ARG A 41 11.38 8.84 -3.98
CA ARG A 41 11.80 9.28 -2.64
C ARG A 41 13.29 9.54 -2.59
N TYR A 42 14.12 8.61 -3.07
CA TYR A 42 15.58 8.75 -3.11
C TYR A 42 16.02 9.99 -3.90
N GLN A 43 15.36 10.28 -5.02
CA GLN A 43 15.65 11.48 -5.82
C GLN A 43 15.31 12.79 -5.10
N LEU A 44 14.34 12.77 -4.18
CA LEU A 44 13.81 13.96 -3.51
C LEU A 44 14.29 14.14 -2.06
N GLU A 45 15.16 13.27 -1.53
CA GLU A 45 15.64 13.31 -0.13
C GLU A 45 16.25 14.66 0.28
N LYS A 46 16.85 15.39 -0.66
CA LYS A 46 17.46 16.71 -0.42
C LYS A 46 16.51 17.88 -0.69
N THR A 47 15.22 17.61 -0.80
CA THR A 47 14.17 18.59 -1.07
C THR A 47 13.13 18.57 0.05
N PRO A 48 12.30 19.62 0.21
CA PRO A 48 11.17 19.60 1.15
C PRO A 48 10.00 18.70 0.70
N VAL A 49 10.12 17.95 -0.41
CA VAL A 49 9.07 17.07 -0.93
C VAL A 49 9.22 15.67 -0.34
N LYS A 50 8.27 15.25 0.50
CA LYS A 50 8.19 13.90 1.04
C LYS A 50 7.40 12.98 0.09
N VAL A 51 7.83 11.73 -0.06
CA VAL A 51 7.16 10.74 -0.91
C VAL A 51 6.65 9.58 -0.08
N PHE A 52 5.33 9.46 0.02
CA PHE A 52 4.62 8.43 0.78
C PHE A 52 3.98 7.41 -0.14
N GLU A 53 3.92 6.17 0.32
CA GLU A 53 3.15 5.11 -0.30
C GLU A 53 2.11 4.57 0.68
N ILE A 54 0.85 4.52 0.26
CA ILE A 54 -0.24 3.87 0.98
C ILE A 54 -0.41 2.46 0.42
N ILE A 55 -0.34 1.46 1.30
CA ILE A 55 -0.46 0.04 0.96
C ILE A 55 -1.71 -0.50 1.68
N PRO A 56 -2.91 -0.33 1.08
CA PRO A 56 -4.16 -0.68 1.72
C PRO A 56 -4.47 -2.18 1.61
N SER A 57 -5.26 -2.66 2.57
CA SER A 57 -6.03 -3.90 2.46
C SER A 57 -7.29 -3.66 1.62
N LEU A 58 -8.11 -4.69 1.43
CA LEU A 58 -9.37 -4.56 0.70
C LEU A 58 -10.29 -3.55 1.42
N VAL A 59 -10.75 -2.53 0.69
CA VAL A 59 -11.58 -1.45 1.23
C VAL A 59 -13.03 -1.65 0.79
N ASP A 60 -13.99 -1.38 1.68
CA ASP A 60 -15.40 -1.45 1.34
C ASP A 60 -15.84 -0.22 0.54
N THR A 61 -15.96 -0.43 -0.77
CA THR A 61 -16.36 0.57 -1.76
C THR A 61 -17.23 -0.10 -2.81
N ASP A 62 -17.93 0.68 -3.63
CA ASP A 62 -18.75 0.13 -4.72
C ASP A 62 -17.94 -0.74 -5.68
N MET A 63 -16.69 -0.37 -5.95
CA MET A 63 -15.76 -1.14 -6.80
C MET A 63 -15.49 -2.56 -6.26
N THR A 64 -15.50 -2.74 -4.93
CA THR A 64 -15.22 -4.03 -4.28
C THR A 64 -16.48 -4.77 -3.87
N ARG A 65 -17.67 -4.29 -4.23
CA ARG A 65 -18.94 -4.95 -3.91
C ARG A 65 -18.91 -6.40 -4.40
N GLY A 66 -19.27 -7.34 -3.53
CA GLY A 66 -19.22 -8.78 -3.82
C GLY A 66 -17.82 -9.39 -3.92
N ARG A 67 -16.74 -8.66 -3.63
CA ARG A 67 -15.35 -9.15 -3.68
C ARG A 67 -14.75 -9.27 -2.29
N GLY A 68 -14.10 -10.41 -2.03
CA GLY A 68 -13.31 -10.68 -0.82
C GLY A 68 -14.09 -10.61 0.50
N LYS A 69 -13.38 -10.78 1.62
CA LYS A 69 -13.91 -10.70 2.99
C LYS A 69 -12.98 -9.84 3.85
N GLY A 70 -13.44 -9.43 5.04
CA GLY A 70 -12.61 -8.70 6.00
C GLY A 70 -12.20 -7.30 5.51
N LYS A 71 -13.12 -6.60 4.83
CA LYS A 71 -12.86 -5.26 4.31
C LYS A 71 -12.77 -4.24 5.43
N ILE A 72 -11.93 -3.22 5.24
CA ILE A 72 -11.91 -2.04 6.09
C ILE A 72 -12.80 -0.94 5.51
N SER A 73 -13.34 -0.08 6.36
CA SER A 73 -14.10 1.09 5.88
C SER A 73 -13.17 2.16 5.27
N PRO A 74 -13.66 2.98 4.34
CA PRO A 74 -12.91 4.13 3.82
C PRO A 74 -12.43 5.09 4.91
N GLU A 75 -13.23 5.30 5.95
CA GLU A 75 -12.90 6.17 7.10
C GLU A 75 -11.75 5.59 7.91
N THR A 76 -11.75 4.26 8.10
CA THR A 76 -10.66 3.55 8.78
C THR A 76 -9.36 3.68 7.99
N LEU A 77 -9.43 3.52 6.65
CA LEU A 77 -8.29 3.74 5.77
C LEU A 77 -7.77 5.18 5.91
N ALA A 78 -8.63 6.17 5.77
CA ALA A 78 -8.26 7.58 5.87
C ALA A 78 -7.60 7.89 7.22
N LYS A 79 -8.17 7.41 8.33
CA LYS A 79 -7.64 7.61 9.68
C LYS A 79 -6.24 7.03 9.85
N GLU A 80 -6.00 5.81 9.36
CA GLU A 80 -4.66 5.21 9.42
C GLU A 80 -3.66 5.93 8.52
N VAL A 81 -4.08 6.38 7.34
CA VAL A 81 -3.26 7.18 6.42
C VAL A 81 -2.81 8.47 7.08
N ILE A 82 -3.74 9.26 7.61
CA ILE A 82 -3.40 10.52 8.29
C ILE A 82 -2.46 10.28 9.48
N LYS A 83 -2.67 9.19 10.23
CA LYS A 83 -1.76 8.80 11.32
C LYS A 83 -0.36 8.44 10.82
N GLY A 84 -0.25 7.77 9.68
CA GLY A 84 1.04 7.44 9.06
C GLY A 84 1.78 8.66 8.55
N LEU A 85 1.07 9.58 7.87
CA LEU A 85 1.61 10.84 7.36
C LEU A 85 2.18 11.70 8.51
N LYS A 86 1.44 11.86 9.61
CA LYS A 86 1.90 12.61 10.79
C LYS A 86 3.14 12.05 11.47
N LYS A 87 3.50 10.79 11.19
CA LYS A 87 4.66 10.10 11.78
C LYS A 87 5.82 9.97 10.79
N ASP A 88 5.71 10.56 9.60
CA ASP A 88 6.65 10.35 8.50
C ASP A 88 6.90 8.86 8.18
N ASN A 89 5.85 8.04 8.34
CA ASN A 89 5.90 6.63 7.91
C ASN A 89 5.78 6.57 6.39
N TYR A 90 6.90 6.48 5.69
CA TYR A 90 6.91 6.55 4.23
C TYR A 90 6.25 5.36 3.49
N GLU A 91 6.10 4.21 4.16
CA GLU A 91 5.30 3.07 3.70
C GLU A 91 4.15 2.81 4.70
N ILE A 92 2.95 3.30 4.38
CA ILE A 92 1.77 3.24 5.24
C ILE A 92 0.97 1.97 4.91
N ARG A 93 1.23 0.90 5.67
CA ARG A 93 0.50 -0.37 5.58
C ARG A 93 -0.79 -0.29 6.40
N VAL A 94 -1.94 -0.60 5.81
CA VAL A 94 -3.25 -0.39 6.46
C VAL A 94 -4.02 -1.70 6.64
N GLY A 95 -4.56 -1.91 7.84
CA GLY A 95 -5.34 -3.11 8.18
C GLY A 95 -4.49 -4.39 8.16
N LEU A 96 -5.05 -5.49 7.62
CA LEU A 96 -4.42 -6.82 7.59
C LEU A 96 -3.10 -6.87 6.79
N VAL A 97 -2.81 -5.85 5.99
CA VAL A 97 -1.54 -5.73 5.27
C VAL A 97 -0.34 -5.75 6.21
N LYS A 98 -0.46 -5.21 7.43
CA LYS A 98 0.62 -5.24 8.44
C LYS A 98 1.03 -6.68 8.76
N ILE A 99 0.03 -7.55 8.95
CA ILE A 99 0.23 -8.97 9.25
C ILE A 99 0.73 -9.69 8.00
N LEU A 100 0.14 -9.43 6.84
CA LEU A 100 0.58 -10.03 5.57
C LEU A 100 2.07 -9.76 5.30
N PHE A 101 2.54 -8.54 5.54
CA PHE A 101 3.96 -8.21 5.39
C PHE A 101 4.85 -8.99 6.36
N LEU A 102 4.42 -9.16 7.61
CA LEU A 102 5.16 -9.94 8.59
C LEU A 102 5.25 -11.40 8.15
N VAL A 103 4.13 -11.99 7.72
CA VAL A 103 4.08 -13.36 7.19
C VAL A 103 4.95 -13.47 5.94
N ASN A 104 4.83 -12.56 4.99
CA ASN A 104 5.62 -12.57 3.75
C ASN A 104 7.13 -12.49 4.02
N ARG A 105 7.54 -11.76 5.08
CA ARG A 105 8.94 -11.64 5.47
C ARG A 105 9.51 -12.93 6.08
N VAL A 106 8.69 -13.73 6.75
CA VAL A 106 9.14 -14.94 7.49
C VAL A 106 8.86 -16.23 6.70
N LEU A 107 7.65 -16.34 6.14
CA LEU A 107 7.12 -17.49 5.39
C LEU A 107 6.44 -17.01 4.09
N PRO A 108 7.21 -16.59 3.07
CA PRO A 108 6.64 -16.06 1.82
C PRO A 108 5.72 -17.06 1.11
N SER A 109 6.05 -18.35 1.13
CA SER A 109 5.20 -19.41 0.54
C SER A 109 3.81 -19.49 1.19
N LEU A 110 3.71 -19.23 2.50
CA LEU A 110 2.42 -19.18 3.19
C LEU A 110 1.64 -17.92 2.80
N ALA A 111 2.30 -16.76 2.72
CA ALA A 111 1.67 -15.51 2.29
C ALA A 111 1.10 -15.66 0.86
N GLU A 112 1.87 -16.24 -0.05
CA GLU A 112 1.41 -16.55 -1.40
C GLU A 112 0.21 -17.49 -1.39
N ARG A 113 0.28 -18.60 -0.63
CA ARG A 113 -0.82 -19.57 -0.57
C ARG A 113 -2.13 -18.95 -0.08
N VAL A 114 -2.06 -18.03 0.89
CA VAL A 114 -3.23 -17.32 1.42
C VAL A 114 -3.83 -16.35 0.40
N ILE A 115 -3.00 -15.66 -0.39
CA ILE A 115 -3.46 -14.60 -1.30
C ILE A 115 -3.80 -15.12 -2.70
N ARG A 116 -3.10 -16.14 -3.21
CA ARG A 116 -3.19 -16.63 -4.60
C ARG A 116 -4.62 -16.83 -5.07
N ASN A 117 -5.45 -17.43 -4.22
CA ASN A 117 -6.84 -17.82 -4.50
C ASN A 117 -7.90 -16.97 -3.76
N GLY A 118 -7.49 -15.87 -3.12
CA GLY A 118 -8.36 -15.03 -2.27
C GLY A 118 -9.28 -14.11 -3.07
#